data_AF-A0A1C6LXS9-F1
#
_entry.id   AF-A0A1C6LXS9-F1
#
_cell.length_a   1.000
_cell.length_b   1.000
_cell.length_c   1.000
_cell.angle_alpha   90.00
_cell.angle_beta   90.00
_cell.angle_gamma   90.00
#
_symmetry.space_group_name_H-M   'P 1'
#
loop_
_entity.id
_entity.type
_entity.pdbx_description
1 polymer ?
#
loop_
_entity_poly.entity_id
_entity_poly.type
_entity_poly.pdbx_seq_one_letter_code
_entity_poly.pdbx_strand_id
1 'polypeptide(L)' 'MSTSTSVSTTHRCPECEDLERSRKQAEAERDLSKVTDANVLIVRHRMTHPAGP' A
#
# COMPACT_ATOMS: atom_id res chain seq x y z
N MET A 1 1.64 -7.69 -24.72
CA MET A 1 0.26 -7.95 -24.28
C MET A 1 0.33 -8.31 -22.80
N SER A 2 0.02 -7.37 -21.91
CA SER A 2 0.11 -7.61 -20.46
C SER A 2 -1.26 -8.07 -19.97
N THR A 3 -1.39 -9.37 -19.71
CA THR A 3 -2.61 -9.97 -19.15
C THR A 3 -2.68 -9.69 -17.66
N SER A 4 -3.59 -8.79 -17.28
CA SER A 4 -4.03 -8.61 -15.90
C SER A 4 -4.82 -9.85 -15.46
N THR A 5 -4.19 -10.70 -14.68
CA THR A 5 -4.85 -11.85 -14.06
C THR A 5 -5.52 -11.39 -12.76
N SER A 6 -6.82 -11.13 -12.81
CA SER A 6 -7.65 -10.89 -11.62
C SER A 6 -8.00 -12.22 -10.95
N VAL A 7 -7.24 -12.62 -9.92
CA VAL A 7 -7.55 -13.78 -9.07
C VAL A 7 -8.35 -13.33 -7.85
N SER A 8 -9.67 -13.45 -7.88
CA SER A 8 -10.55 -13.19 -6.73
C SER A 8 -10.27 -14.13 -5.55
N THR A 9 -9.37 -13.69 -4.67
CA THR A 9 -9.23 -14.12 -3.27
C THR A 9 -9.38 -12.83 -2.50
N THR A 10 -10.36 -12.67 -1.59
CA THR A 10 -10.53 -11.52 -0.67
C THR A 10 -9.40 -10.46 -0.79
N HIS A 11 -9.53 -9.58 -1.79
CA HIS A 11 -8.39 -9.04 -2.56
C HIS A 11 -7.70 -7.92 -1.79
N ARG A 12 -6.71 -8.26 -0.96
CA ARG A 12 -5.79 -7.24 -0.47
C ARG A 12 -4.98 -6.73 -1.65
N CYS A 13 -5.05 -5.43 -1.90
CA CYS A 13 -4.23 -4.80 -2.91
C CYS A 13 -2.74 -5.04 -2.59
N PRO A 14 -1.96 -5.66 -3.50
CA PRO A 14 -0.54 -5.93 -3.26
C PRO A 14 0.26 -4.66 -2.92
N GLU A 15 -0.08 -3.55 -3.57
CA GLU A 15 0.57 -2.25 -3.34
C GLU A 15 0.25 -1.69 -1.95
N CYS A 16 -0.97 -1.92 -1.41
CA CYS A 16 -1.26 -1.62 -0.01
C CYS A 16 -0.36 -2.43 0.93
N GLU A 17 -0.17 -3.72 0.68
CA GLU A 17 0.66 -4.58 1.54
C GLU A 17 2.14 -4.18 1.50
N ASP A 18 2.64 -3.81 0.32
CA ASP A 18 4.02 -3.34 0.17
C ASP A 18 4.23 -1.99 0.87
N LEU A 19 3.29 -1.04 0.72
CA LEU A 19 3.35 0.24 1.43
C LEU A 19 3.29 0.07 2.96
N GLU A 20 2.45 -0.85 3.46
CA GLU A 20 2.41 -1.18 4.89
C GLU A 20 3.71 -1.84 5.37
N ARG A 21 4.35 -2.68 4.54
CA ARG A 21 5.66 -3.26 4.84
C ARG A 21 6.73 -2.17 4.91
N SER A 22 6.76 -1.25 3.96
CA SER A 22 7.69 -0.10 3.97
C SER A 22 7.50 0.78 5.21
N ARG A 23 6.26 1.04 5.63
CA ARG A 23 5.98 1.77 6.88
C ARG A 23 6.54 1.03 8.09
N LYS A 24 6.27 -0.27 8.23
CA LYS A 24 6.76 -1.09 9.36
C LYS A 24 8.29 -1.13 9.40
N GLN A 25 8.94 -1.19 8.25
CA GLN A 25 10.40 -1.14 8.18
C GLN A 25 10.93 0.22 8.64
N ALA A 26 10.33 1.33 8.19
CA ALA A 26 10.71 2.67 8.63
C ALA A 26 10.48 2.90 10.14
N GLU A 27 9.38 2.35 10.68
CA GLU A 27 9.11 2.34 12.13
C GLU A 27 10.19 1.57 12.90
N ALA A 28 10.61 0.40 12.39
CA ALA A 28 11.69 -0.41 12.99
C ALA A 28 13.05 0.30 12.94
N GLU A 29 13.32 1.03 11.85
CA GLU A 29 14.51 1.88 11.69
C GLU A 29 14.45 3.17 12.53
N ARG A 30 13.30 3.48 13.15
CA ARG A 30 13.01 4.76 13.84
C ARG A 30 13.21 5.99 12.93
N ASP A 31 13.02 5.81 11.63
CA ASP A 31 13.13 6.88 10.64
C ASP A 31 11.77 7.57 10.47
N LEU A 32 11.54 8.62 11.25
CA LEU A 32 10.28 9.37 11.25
C LEU A 32 9.97 10.03 9.90
N SER A 33 11.00 10.37 9.11
CA SER A 33 10.81 10.95 7.78
C SER A 33 10.18 9.92 6.86
N LYS A 34 10.79 8.73 6.77
CA LYS A 34 10.26 7.63 5.94
C LYS A 34 8.90 7.13 6.41
N VAL A 35 8.61 7.14 7.71
CA VAL A 35 7.28 6.79 8.23
C VAL A 35 6.24 7.78 7.71
N THR A 36 6.55 9.07 7.70
CA THR A 36 5.65 10.11 7.20
C THR A 36 5.42 9.95 5.70
N ASP A 37 6.48 9.73 4.92
CA ASP A 37 6.38 9.50 3.48
C ASP A 37 5.53 8.26 3.17
N ALA A 38 5.75 7.16 3.88
CA ALA A 38 4.95 5.94 3.74
C ALA A 38 3.47 6.19 4.07
N ASN A 39 3.16 6.94 5.12
CA ASN A 39 1.78 7.29 5.47
C ASN A 39 1.09 8.11 4.37
N VAL A 40 1.79 9.10 3.79
CA VAL A 40 1.26 9.91 2.68
C VAL A 40 0.97 9.02 1.47
N LEU A 41 1.89 8.12 1.12
CA LEU A 41 1.71 7.19 0.01
C LEU A 41 0.54 6.23 0.23
N ILE A 42 0.38 5.68 1.44
CA ILE A 42 -0.75 4.81 1.80
C ILE A 42 -2.09 5.54 1.62
N VAL A 43 -2.21 6.76 2.15
CA VAL A 43 -3.46 7.54 2.04
C VAL A 43 -3.77 7.85 0.58
N ARG A 44 -2.77 8.31 -0.18
CA ARG A 44 -2.93 8.62 -1.60
C ARG A 44 -3.33 7.39 -2.41
N HIS A 45 -2.68 6.26 -2.18
CA HIS A 45 -3.00 5.00 -2.84
C HIS A 45 -4.44 4.57 -2.53
N ARG A 46 -4.85 4.63 -1.25
CA ARG A 46 -6.22 4.27 -0.84
C ARG A 46 -7.29 5.14 -1.49
N MET A 47 -7.01 6.43 -1.74
CA MET A 47 -7.93 7.30 -2.48
C MET A 47 -8.13 6.90 -3.95
N THR A 48 -7.21 6.11 -4.53
CA THR A 48 -7.32 5.60 -5.90
C THR A 48 -8.04 4.26 -5.99
N HIS A 49 -8.27 3.58 -4.86
CA HIS A 49 -9.15 2.43 -4.89
C HIS A 49 -10.53 2.89 -5.33
N PRO A 50 -11.17 2.18 -6.28
CA PRO A 50 -12.56 2.45 -6.59
C PRO A 50 -13.32 2.35 -5.27
N ALA A 51 -14.15 3.36 -4.98
CA ALA A 51 -15.08 3.32 -3.87
C ALA A 51 -16.06 2.18 -4.11
N GLY A 52 -15.64 0.96 -3.76
CA GLY A 52 -16.47 -0.23 -3.66
C GLY A 52 -16.62 -0.54 -2.17
N PRO A 53 -17.83 -0.90 -1.73
CA PRO A 53 -18.30 -0.87 -0.34
C PRO A 53 -17.45 -1.64 0.65
#